data_AF-A0A842YHL5-F1
#
_entry.id   AF-A0A842YHL5-F1
#
_cell.length_a   1.000
_cell.length_b   1.000
_cell.length_c   1.000
_cell.angle_alpha   90.00
_cell.angle_beta   90.00
_cell.angle_gamma   90.00
#
_symmetry.space_group_name_H-M   'P 1'
#
loop_
_entity.id
_entity.type
_entity.pdbx_description
1 polymer ?
#
loop_
_entity_poly.entity_id
_entity_poly.type
_entity_poly.pdbx_seq_one_letter_code
_entity_poly.pdbx_strand_id
1 'polypeptide(L)'
;GFRIVDDFFTAPKRQADAAMLDINAASIKRQSFAPWWIVEVVEKTVRYTRECPNIERGSSIRGSIKSLDHAYSSTELRKASVCSLQDASEGLKLALRGRIRIRADLIGFDESPSAYMMKNNEVVEDVLWYAARDVGKSIITGLGDEIDTHMLAKEIGGYLSRKSELSEYVNLKTVIDYMRGLQPWSKPVLVNDMETLIRDHPEAVDPSVYTDYVSGAVGLISHMLLAENIIDELPGSDLVYLPSRMK
;
A
#
# COMPACT_ATOMS: atom_id res chain seq x y z
N GLY A 1 -19.36 19.72 16.26
CA GLY A 1 -18.07 20.33 15.91
C GLY A 1 -17.06 20.01 16.97
N PHE A 2 -15.86 19.57 16.59
CA PHE A 2 -14.75 19.38 17.51
C PHE A 2 -13.89 20.64 17.57
N ARG A 3 -13.39 20.96 18.77
CA ARG A 3 -12.56 22.14 19.03
C ARG A 3 -11.11 21.73 18.85
N ILE A 4 -10.45 22.25 17.83
CA ILE A 4 -8.99 22.11 17.68
C ILE A 4 -8.37 23.35 18.34
N VAL A 5 -7.48 23.12 19.30
CA VAL A 5 -6.71 24.17 19.98
C VAL A 5 -5.28 23.99 19.51
N ASP A 6 -4.72 25.01 18.86
CA ASP A 6 -3.42 24.95 18.18
C ASP A 6 -2.22 24.76 19.11
N ASP A 7 -2.41 24.83 20.43
CA ASP A 7 -1.30 24.66 21.37
C ASP A 7 -1.78 24.16 22.74
N PHE A 8 -1.40 22.93 23.11
CA PHE A 8 -1.82 22.29 24.37
C PHE A 8 -1.13 22.87 25.61
N PHE A 9 -0.03 23.63 25.43
CA PHE A 9 0.82 24.10 26.54
C PHE A 9 0.66 25.58 26.87
N THR A 10 -0.14 26.32 26.08
CA THR A 10 -0.26 27.76 26.23
C THR A 10 -1.67 28.13 26.67
N ALA A 11 -1.80 28.77 27.83
CA ALA A 11 -3.09 29.21 28.35
C ALA A 11 -3.80 30.10 27.31
N PRO A 12 -5.07 29.82 26.95
CA PRO A 12 -5.69 30.46 25.79
C PRO A 12 -5.92 31.95 26.07
N LYS A 13 -5.20 32.81 25.34
CA LYS A 13 -5.60 34.22 25.19
C LYS A 13 -6.94 34.22 24.47
N ARG A 14 -8.00 34.75 25.10
CA ARG A 14 -9.29 35.00 24.43
C ARG A 14 -9.07 36.01 23.30
N GLN A 15 -8.76 35.52 22.11
CA GLN A 15 -8.87 36.30 20.87
C GLN A 15 -10.31 36.18 20.35
N ALA A 16 -10.86 37.34 20.01
CA ALA A 16 -12.18 37.49 19.42
C ALA A 16 -12.24 36.86 18.02
N ASP A 17 -13.36 36.19 17.75
CA ASP A 17 -13.94 35.89 16.43
C ASP A 17 -12.98 35.40 15.34
N ALA A 18 -12.17 34.38 15.64
CA ALA A 18 -11.70 33.50 14.58
C ALA A 18 -12.93 32.78 14.01
N ALA A 19 -13.29 33.10 12.76
CA ALA A 19 -14.41 32.48 12.05
C ALA A 19 -14.32 30.96 12.20
N MET A 20 -15.34 30.38 12.83
CA MET A 20 -15.41 28.95 13.11
C MET A 20 -15.33 28.21 11.79
N LEU A 21 -14.23 27.48 11.56
CA LEU A 21 -14.11 26.57 10.43
C LEU A 21 -15.08 25.42 10.65
N ASP A 22 -16.32 25.59 10.19
CA ASP A 22 -17.34 24.53 10.14
C ASP A 22 -17.01 23.60 8.97
N ILE A 23 -15.99 22.77 9.18
CA ILE A 23 -15.61 21.74 8.23
C ILE A 23 -16.54 20.56 8.48
N ASN A 24 -17.52 20.38 7.60
CA ASN A 24 -18.28 19.14 7.57
C ASN A 24 -17.33 18.02 7.13
N ALA A 25 -16.95 17.14 8.05
CA ALA A 25 -16.08 16.00 7.72
C ALA A 25 -16.67 15.11 6.60
N ALA A 26 -18.01 15.06 6.48
CA ALA A 26 -18.68 14.34 5.40
C ALA A 26 -18.63 15.06 4.05
N SER A 27 -18.26 16.36 4.01
CA SER A 27 -18.04 17.09 2.75
C SER A 27 -16.60 17.00 2.25
N ILE A 28 -15.68 16.45 3.04
CA ILE A 28 -14.31 16.15 2.58
C ILE A 28 -14.40 14.89 1.73
N LYS A 29 -14.37 15.08 0.40
CA LYS A 29 -14.24 13.97 -0.54
C LYS A 29 -12.81 13.45 -0.49
N ARG A 30 -12.65 12.12 -0.38
CA ARG A 30 -11.36 11.44 -0.51
C ARG A 30 -10.71 11.81 -1.85
N GLN A 31 -9.44 12.19 -1.83
CA GLN A 31 -8.68 12.61 -3.01
C GLN A 31 -7.67 11.56 -3.47
N SER A 32 -7.58 10.45 -2.74
CA SER A 32 -6.71 9.31 -3.02
C SER A 32 -7.50 8.07 -3.44
N PHE A 33 -6.86 7.21 -4.22
CA PHE A 33 -7.38 5.95 -4.75
C PHE A 33 -6.42 4.82 -4.41
N ALA A 34 -6.94 3.68 -3.93
CA ALA A 34 -6.16 2.48 -3.73
C ALA A 34 -6.44 1.49 -4.89
N PRO A 35 -5.44 1.18 -5.73
CA PRO A 35 -5.58 0.14 -6.73
C PRO A 35 -5.99 -1.20 -6.12
N TRP A 36 -6.65 -2.05 -6.91
CA TRP A 36 -7.24 -3.28 -6.35
C TRP A 36 -6.20 -4.20 -5.71
N TRP A 37 -5.00 -4.25 -6.29
CA TRP A 37 -3.91 -5.06 -5.76
C TRP A 37 -3.39 -4.53 -4.42
N ILE A 38 -3.43 -3.22 -4.18
CA ILE A 38 -3.05 -2.64 -2.88
C ILE A 38 -4.05 -3.06 -1.81
N VAL A 39 -5.34 -3.01 -2.12
CA VAL A 39 -6.37 -3.46 -1.19
C VAL A 39 -6.28 -4.96 -0.95
N GLU A 40 -6.10 -5.76 -1.99
CA GLU A 40 -5.90 -7.21 -1.87
C GLU A 40 -4.67 -7.54 -1.01
N VAL A 41 -3.56 -6.81 -1.19
CA VAL A 41 -2.35 -6.95 -0.35
C VAL A 41 -2.66 -6.62 1.10
N VAL A 42 -3.38 -5.53 1.38
CA VAL A 42 -3.78 -5.15 2.74
C VAL A 42 -4.69 -6.22 3.36
N GLU A 43 -5.69 -6.69 2.64
CA GLU A 43 -6.62 -7.72 3.11
C GLU A 43 -5.91 -9.05 3.39
N LYS A 44 -5.04 -9.50 2.48
CA LYS A 44 -4.21 -10.70 2.68
C LYS A 44 -3.24 -10.52 3.85
N THR A 45 -2.59 -9.38 3.98
CA THR A 45 -1.69 -9.12 5.12
C THR A 45 -2.44 -9.28 6.44
N VAL A 46 -3.61 -8.64 6.58
CA VAL A 46 -4.45 -8.76 7.78
C VAL A 46 -4.91 -10.20 8.01
N ARG A 47 -5.24 -10.96 6.96
CA ARG A 47 -5.57 -12.39 7.06
C ARG A 47 -4.38 -13.20 7.57
N TYR A 48 -3.21 -13.03 6.97
CA TYR A 48 -1.98 -13.73 7.31
C TYR A 48 -1.51 -13.46 8.74
N THR A 49 -1.91 -12.34 9.36
CA THR A 49 -1.65 -12.14 10.80
C THR A 49 -2.25 -13.22 11.70
N ARG A 50 -3.28 -13.94 11.25
CA ARG A 50 -3.92 -15.04 12.01
C ARG A 50 -3.22 -16.38 11.83
N GLU A 51 -2.41 -16.50 10.78
CA GLU A 51 -1.69 -17.71 10.39
C GLU A 51 -0.19 -17.59 10.71
N CYS A 52 0.29 -16.38 10.99
CA CYS A 52 1.68 -16.09 11.31
C CYS A 52 2.10 -16.70 12.66
N PRO A 53 3.12 -17.57 12.70
CA PRO A 53 3.61 -18.18 13.95
C PRO A 53 4.16 -17.17 14.98
N ASN A 54 4.56 -16.00 14.52
CA ASN A 54 5.10 -14.91 15.34
C ASN A 54 3.99 -14.09 16.02
N ILE A 55 2.72 -14.35 15.70
CA ILE A 55 1.56 -13.62 16.21
C ILE A 55 0.63 -14.57 16.97
N GLU A 56 0.53 -14.39 18.29
CA GLU A 56 -0.39 -15.14 19.16
C GLU A 56 -1.85 -14.78 18.91
N ARG A 57 -2.12 -13.52 18.53
CA ARG A 57 -3.47 -13.03 18.24
C ARG A 57 -3.46 -12.15 17.01
N GLY A 58 -4.02 -12.65 15.91
CA GLY A 58 -4.15 -11.91 14.66
C GLY A 58 -5.25 -10.83 14.70
N SER A 59 -5.23 -9.97 13.69
CA SER A 59 -6.16 -8.86 13.56
C SER A 59 -7.47 -9.28 12.88
N SER A 60 -8.55 -8.53 13.09
CA SER A 60 -9.87 -8.78 12.47
C SER A 60 -10.02 -8.02 11.14
N ILE A 61 -11.14 -8.19 10.43
CA ILE A 61 -11.46 -7.38 9.23
C ILE A 61 -11.48 -5.86 9.52
N ARG A 62 -11.74 -5.44 10.77
CA ARG A 62 -11.61 -4.03 11.15
C ARG A 62 -10.17 -3.52 11.03
N GLY A 63 -9.20 -4.43 11.09
CA GLY A 63 -7.80 -4.12 10.82
C GLY A 63 -7.55 -3.73 9.37
N SER A 64 -8.16 -4.41 8.39
CA SER A 64 -7.95 -4.07 6.97
C SER A 64 -8.61 -2.74 6.63
N ILE A 65 -9.84 -2.50 7.11
CA ILE A 65 -10.53 -1.21 6.94
C ILE A 65 -9.68 -0.06 7.51
N LYS A 66 -9.15 -0.20 8.73
CA LYS A 66 -8.31 0.83 9.34
C LYS A 66 -6.95 0.99 8.65
N SER A 67 -6.38 -0.09 8.13
CA SER A 67 -5.14 -0.03 7.35
C SER A 67 -5.33 0.75 6.06
N LEU A 68 -6.46 0.55 5.37
CA LEU A 68 -6.81 1.31 4.17
C LEU A 68 -7.07 2.78 4.49
N ASP A 69 -7.83 3.10 5.55
CA ASP A 69 -8.03 4.49 6.00
C ASP A 69 -6.69 5.20 6.18
N HIS A 70 -5.71 4.54 6.81
CA HIS A 70 -4.36 5.09 6.99
C HIS A 70 -3.55 5.15 5.70
N ALA A 71 -3.68 4.19 4.79
CA ALA A 71 -3.02 4.22 3.49
C ALA A 71 -3.52 5.39 2.62
N TYR A 72 -4.84 5.62 2.60
CA TYR A 72 -5.42 6.81 1.95
C TYR A 72 -4.87 8.09 2.57
N SER A 73 -4.83 8.15 3.91
CA SER A 73 -4.29 9.31 4.62
C SER A 73 -2.81 9.55 4.30
N SER A 74 -1.98 8.50 4.24
CA SER A 74 -0.55 8.64 3.90
C SER A 74 -0.37 9.15 2.46
N THR A 75 -1.18 8.62 1.54
CA THR A 75 -1.19 9.03 0.12
C THR A 75 -1.53 10.52 -0.03
N GLU A 76 -2.54 11.00 0.70
CA GLU A 76 -2.94 12.42 0.70
C GLU A 76 -1.88 13.32 1.36
N LEU A 77 -1.24 12.86 2.44
CA LEU A 77 -0.17 13.60 3.12
C LEU A 77 1.07 13.80 2.23
N ARG A 78 1.40 12.84 1.37
CA ARG A 78 2.46 12.99 0.36
C ARG A 78 2.01 13.70 -0.93
N LYS A 79 0.78 14.21 -0.96
CA LYS A 79 0.17 14.93 -2.10
C LYS A 79 0.07 14.11 -3.39
N ALA A 80 -0.22 12.82 -3.26
CA ALA A 80 -0.46 11.95 -4.39
C ALA A 80 -1.92 11.51 -4.46
N SER A 81 -2.30 10.93 -5.61
CA SER A 81 -3.67 10.45 -5.84
C SER A 81 -3.78 8.93 -5.85
N VAL A 82 -2.69 8.18 -5.96
CA VAL A 82 -2.71 6.71 -6.04
C VAL A 82 -1.90 6.10 -4.91
N CYS A 83 -2.51 5.24 -4.09
CA CYS A 83 -1.84 4.53 -3.01
C CYS A 83 -0.77 3.57 -3.58
N SER A 84 0.40 3.60 -2.96
CA SER A 84 1.53 2.72 -3.24
C SER A 84 1.64 1.59 -2.20
N LEU A 85 2.55 0.65 -2.43
CA LEU A 85 2.88 -0.40 -1.46
C LEU A 85 3.49 0.17 -0.17
N GLN A 86 4.17 1.33 -0.25
CA GLN A 86 4.67 2.04 0.92
C GLN A 86 3.52 2.56 1.79
N ASP A 87 2.52 3.21 1.18
CA ASP A 87 1.36 3.73 1.88
C ASP A 87 0.60 2.59 2.58
N ALA A 88 0.51 1.43 1.92
CA ALA A 88 -0.06 0.21 2.52
C ALA A 88 0.75 -0.27 3.73
N SER A 89 2.09 -0.31 3.62
CA SER A 89 2.98 -0.71 4.71
C SER A 89 2.84 0.20 5.93
N GLU A 90 2.86 1.51 5.73
CA GLU A 90 2.68 2.50 6.80
C GLU A 90 1.29 2.39 7.44
N GLY A 91 0.25 2.23 6.61
CA GLY A 91 -1.12 2.05 7.07
C GLY A 91 -1.31 0.78 7.90
N LEU A 92 -0.72 -0.33 7.47
CA LEU A 92 -0.73 -1.61 8.18
C LEU A 92 0.02 -1.51 9.51
N LYS A 93 1.25 -0.95 9.52
CA LYS A 93 2.06 -0.77 10.74
C LYS A 93 1.32 0.04 11.80
N LEU A 94 0.61 1.09 11.39
CA LEU A 94 -0.18 1.91 12.30
C LEU A 94 -1.48 1.22 12.75
N ALA A 95 -2.23 0.64 11.81
CA ALA A 95 -3.51 -0.01 12.12
C ALA A 95 -3.35 -1.27 12.97
N LEU A 96 -2.31 -2.06 12.73
CA LEU A 96 -2.13 -3.34 13.41
C LEU A 96 -1.51 -3.18 14.80
N ARG A 97 -0.96 -2.01 15.11
CA ARG A 97 -0.50 -1.66 16.45
C ARG A 97 -1.65 -1.80 17.45
N GLY A 98 -1.45 -2.63 18.48
CA GLY A 98 -2.46 -2.95 19.49
C GLY A 98 -3.62 -3.82 19.01
N ARG A 99 -3.65 -4.21 17.72
CA ARG A 99 -4.63 -5.16 17.15
C ARG A 99 -4.05 -6.54 16.88
N ILE A 100 -2.71 -6.66 16.91
CA ILE A 100 -2.01 -7.94 16.95
C ILE A 100 -1.27 -8.10 18.27
N ARG A 101 -1.14 -9.34 18.73
CA ARG A 101 -0.28 -9.72 19.86
C ARG A 101 0.86 -10.57 19.34
N ILE A 102 2.08 -10.04 19.44
CA ILE A 102 3.30 -10.78 19.07
C ILE A 102 3.60 -11.81 20.15
N ARG A 103 4.21 -12.92 19.76
CA ARG A 103 4.64 -13.98 20.68
C ARG A 103 5.60 -13.45 21.74
N ALA A 104 5.42 -13.88 22.98
CA ALA A 104 6.15 -13.35 24.13
C ALA A 104 7.68 -13.56 24.06
N ASP A 105 8.16 -14.58 23.36
CA ASP A 105 9.59 -14.86 23.16
C ASP A 105 10.28 -13.96 22.12
N LEU A 106 9.50 -13.27 21.28
CA LEU A 106 10.00 -12.26 20.34
C LEU A 106 10.09 -10.87 20.96
N ILE A 107 9.61 -10.70 22.19
CA ILE A 107 9.60 -9.47 22.95
C ILE A 107 10.49 -9.70 24.18
N GLY A 108 11.57 -8.93 24.32
CA GLY A 108 12.41 -9.01 25.52
C GLY A 108 11.65 -8.63 26.80
N PHE A 109 12.07 -9.20 27.93
CA PHE A 109 11.67 -8.68 29.24
C PHE A 109 12.23 -7.26 29.41
N ASP A 110 11.39 -6.30 29.81
CA ASP A 110 11.72 -4.89 30.00
C ASP A 110 12.12 -4.09 28.73
N GLU A 111 11.60 -4.46 27.56
CA GLU A 111 11.73 -3.61 26.38
C GLU A 111 11.02 -2.26 26.56
N SER A 112 11.69 -1.19 26.11
CA SER A 112 11.06 0.14 26.00
C SER A 112 9.84 0.09 25.07
N PRO A 113 8.81 0.93 25.28
CA PRO A 113 7.65 0.98 24.38
C PRO A 113 8.01 1.21 22.90
N SER A 114 9.08 1.96 22.62
CA SER A 114 9.57 2.17 21.26
C SER A 114 10.16 0.90 20.63
N ALA A 115 10.93 0.11 21.39
CA ALA A 115 11.46 -1.16 20.93
C ALA A 115 10.32 -2.14 20.57
N TYR A 116 9.31 -2.24 21.44
CA TYR A 116 8.11 -3.05 21.16
C TYR A 116 7.37 -2.58 19.90
N MET A 117 7.23 -1.26 19.70
CA MET A 117 6.60 -0.70 18.50
C MET A 117 7.40 -1.00 17.23
N MET A 118 8.74 -0.95 17.28
CA MET A 118 9.60 -1.34 16.17
C MET A 118 9.44 -2.83 15.85
N LYS A 119 9.40 -3.68 16.87
CA LYS A 119 9.18 -5.13 16.69
C LYS A 119 7.84 -5.44 16.03
N ASN A 120 6.79 -4.71 16.42
CA ASN A 120 5.48 -4.80 15.77
C ASN A 120 5.57 -4.42 14.29
N ASN A 121 6.28 -3.33 13.98
CA ASN A 121 6.45 -2.91 12.60
C ASN A 121 7.22 -3.96 11.77
N GLU A 122 8.28 -4.57 12.33
CA GLU A 122 9.05 -5.65 11.68
C GLU A 122 8.16 -6.86 11.36
N VAL A 123 7.38 -7.33 12.34
CA VAL A 123 6.49 -8.48 12.16
C VAL A 123 5.40 -8.18 11.13
N VAL A 124 4.82 -6.97 11.15
CA VAL A 124 3.82 -6.55 10.17
C VAL A 124 4.43 -6.49 8.76
N GLU A 125 5.65 -5.98 8.64
CA GLU A 125 6.36 -5.88 7.36
C GLU A 125 6.71 -7.27 6.79
N ASP A 126 7.10 -8.22 7.64
CA ASP A 126 7.32 -9.60 7.25
C ASP A 126 6.03 -10.26 6.72
N VAL A 127 4.90 -10.05 7.40
CA VAL A 127 3.61 -10.58 6.92
C VAL A 127 3.20 -9.92 5.60
N LEU A 128 3.45 -8.61 5.45
CA LEU A 128 3.23 -7.88 4.21
C LEU A 128 4.10 -8.42 3.07
N TRP A 129 5.34 -8.80 3.35
CA TRP A 129 6.27 -9.39 2.38
C TRP A 129 5.64 -10.62 1.71
N TYR A 130 5.08 -11.55 2.49
CA TYR A 130 4.42 -12.75 1.94
C TYR A 130 3.13 -12.40 1.19
N ALA A 131 2.32 -11.49 1.73
CA ALA A 131 1.08 -11.08 1.08
C ALA A 131 1.33 -10.44 -0.29
N ALA A 132 2.27 -9.50 -0.38
CA ALA A 132 2.65 -8.84 -1.62
C ALA A 132 3.20 -9.83 -2.65
N ARG A 133 4.05 -10.77 -2.23
CA ARG A 133 4.55 -11.86 -3.08
C ARG A 133 3.39 -12.68 -3.66
N ASP A 134 2.46 -13.12 -2.82
CA ASP A 134 1.36 -14.00 -3.24
C ASP A 134 0.35 -13.30 -4.15
N VAL A 135 0.10 -12.00 -3.96
CA VAL A 135 -0.72 -11.21 -4.90
C VAL A 135 0.00 -11.10 -6.25
N GLY A 136 1.27 -10.68 -6.27
CA GLY A 136 2.06 -10.61 -7.51
C GLY A 136 2.13 -11.95 -8.23
N LYS A 137 2.30 -13.05 -7.48
CA LYS A 137 2.40 -14.40 -8.03
C LYS A 137 1.10 -14.83 -8.70
N SER A 138 -0.05 -14.50 -8.09
CA SER A 138 -1.35 -14.77 -8.68
C SER A 138 -1.58 -14.05 -10.01
N ILE A 139 -1.04 -12.83 -10.15
CA ILE A 139 -1.10 -12.06 -11.40
C ILE A 139 -0.29 -12.75 -12.51
N ILE A 140 0.97 -13.09 -12.23
CA ILE A 140 1.83 -13.77 -13.22
C ILE A 140 1.31 -15.17 -13.56
N THR A 141 0.81 -15.92 -12.57
CA THR A 141 0.19 -17.23 -12.81
C THR A 141 -1.05 -17.10 -13.71
N GLY A 142 -1.82 -16.03 -13.55
CA GLY A 142 -2.99 -15.74 -14.38
C GLY A 142 -2.67 -15.45 -15.85
N LEU A 143 -1.46 -14.95 -16.13
CA LEU A 143 -0.93 -14.74 -17.48
C LEU A 143 -0.30 -16.00 -18.09
N GLY A 144 0.08 -16.98 -17.26
CA GLY A 144 0.64 -18.25 -17.71
C GLY A 144 1.88 -18.07 -18.60
N ASP A 145 1.93 -18.78 -19.72
CA ASP A 145 3.06 -18.78 -20.66
C ASP A 145 3.10 -17.54 -21.58
N GLU A 146 2.16 -16.59 -21.43
CA GLU A 146 2.13 -15.35 -22.22
C GLU A 146 3.24 -14.36 -21.84
N ILE A 147 3.89 -14.56 -20.68
CA ILE A 147 4.92 -13.67 -20.14
C ILE A 147 6.21 -14.43 -19.87
N ASP A 148 7.30 -13.94 -20.45
CA ASP A 148 8.64 -14.32 -20.03
C ASP A 148 9.06 -13.47 -18.82
N THR A 149 9.16 -14.12 -17.64
CA THR A 149 9.48 -13.44 -16.38
C THR A 149 10.89 -12.85 -16.33
N HIS A 150 11.85 -13.41 -17.08
CA HIS A 150 13.20 -12.85 -17.19
C HIS A 150 13.22 -11.62 -18.10
N MET A 151 12.45 -11.64 -19.19
CA MET A 151 12.28 -10.46 -20.05
C MET A 151 11.52 -9.35 -19.32
N LEU A 152 10.45 -9.70 -18.59
CA LEU A 152 9.72 -8.77 -17.74
C LEU A 152 10.64 -8.07 -16.73
N ALA A 153 11.54 -8.80 -16.08
CA ALA A 153 12.49 -8.20 -15.13
C ALA A 153 13.42 -7.18 -15.79
N LYS A 154 13.92 -7.46 -17.00
CA LYS A 154 14.72 -6.51 -17.78
C LYS A 154 13.94 -5.27 -18.18
N GLU A 155 12.69 -5.46 -18.60
CA GLU A 155 11.79 -4.36 -18.97
C GLU A 155 11.48 -3.47 -17.76
N ILE A 156 11.23 -4.05 -16.59
CA ILE A 156 11.05 -3.30 -15.33
C ILE A 156 12.29 -2.48 -15.01
N GLY A 157 13.49 -3.07 -15.05
CA GLY A 157 14.73 -2.35 -14.80
C GLY A 157 14.96 -1.20 -15.79
N GLY A 158 14.61 -1.41 -17.06
CA GLY A 158 14.61 -0.37 -18.10
C GLY A 158 13.64 0.77 -17.80
N TYR A 159 12.40 0.42 -17.45
CA TYR A 159 11.34 1.37 -17.10
C TYR A 159 11.72 2.21 -15.87
N LEU A 160 12.20 1.60 -14.80
CA LEU A 160 12.63 2.30 -13.58
C LEU A 160 13.80 3.25 -13.84
N SER A 161 14.76 2.84 -14.70
CA SER A 161 15.97 3.63 -14.97
C SER A 161 15.73 4.82 -15.90
N ARG A 162 14.87 4.66 -16.91
CA ARG A 162 14.69 5.64 -17.99
C ARG A 162 13.38 6.41 -17.92
N LYS A 163 12.39 5.89 -17.17
CA LYS A 163 10.99 6.37 -17.19
C LYS A 163 10.45 6.57 -18.62
N SER A 164 10.83 5.68 -19.54
CA SER A 164 10.31 5.71 -20.92
C SER A 164 8.82 5.38 -20.95
N GLU A 165 8.18 5.57 -22.10
CA GLU A 165 6.78 5.21 -22.27
C GLU A 165 6.55 3.71 -22.05
N LEU A 166 5.43 3.36 -21.39
CA LEU A 166 5.05 1.96 -21.14
C LEU A 166 4.90 1.15 -22.44
N SER A 167 4.59 1.80 -23.55
CA SER A 167 4.47 1.22 -24.90
C SER A 167 5.76 0.55 -25.39
N GLU A 168 6.93 0.95 -24.86
CA GLU A 168 8.23 0.38 -25.23
C GLU A 168 8.51 -0.98 -24.57
N TYR A 169 7.71 -1.38 -23.57
CA TYR A 169 7.93 -2.55 -22.73
C TYR A 169 6.77 -3.54 -22.86
N VAL A 170 6.89 -4.51 -23.77
CA VAL A 170 5.78 -5.39 -24.18
C VAL A 170 5.27 -6.26 -23.03
N ASN A 171 6.15 -6.96 -22.31
CA ASN A 171 5.74 -7.82 -21.20
C ASN A 171 5.17 -6.99 -20.04
N LEU A 172 5.81 -5.86 -19.70
CA LEU A 172 5.35 -4.98 -18.64
C LEU A 172 3.98 -4.39 -18.96
N LYS A 173 3.77 -3.94 -20.20
CA LYS A 173 2.48 -3.44 -20.67
C LYS A 173 1.41 -4.52 -20.57
N THR A 174 1.69 -5.74 -21.04
CA THR A 174 0.74 -6.86 -20.96
C THR A 174 0.37 -7.17 -19.51
N VAL A 175 1.33 -7.18 -18.58
CA VAL A 175 1.06 -7.38 -17.15
C VAL A 175 0.14 -6.29 -16.60
N ILE A 176 0.42 -5.01 -16.91
CA ILE A 176 -0.40 -3.89 -16.42
C ILE A 176 -1.80 -3.91 -17.03
N ASP A 177 -1.94 -4.21 -18.32
CA ASP A 177 -3.23 -4.33 -18.99
C ASP A 177 -4.05 -5.49 -18.40
N TYR A 178 -3.40 -6.61 -18.09
CA TYR A 178 -4.04 -7.72 -17.39
C TYR A 178 -4.47 -7.34 -15.97
N MET A 179 -3.60 -6.67 -15.21
CA MET A 179 -3.96 -6.15 -13.88
C MET A 179 -5.15 -5.20 -13.96
N ARG A 180 -5.24 -4.34 -14.98
CA ARG A 180 -6.42 -3.49 -15.19
C ARG A 180 -7.70 -4.28 -15.50
N GLY A 181 -7.57 -5.33 -16.31
CA GLY A 181 -8.68 -6.22 -16.67
C GLY A 181 -9.21 -7.05 -15.50
N LEU A 182 -8.36 -7.31 -14.49
CA LEU A 182 -8.78 -7.91 -13.24
C LEU A 182 -9.62 -6.90 -12.43
N GLN A 183 -10.95 -7.01 -12.53
CA GLN A 183 -11.89 -6.29 -11.68
C GLN A 183 -12.43 -7.23 -10.59
N PRO A 184 -11.66 -7.53 -9.52
CA PRO A 184 -12.04 -8.54 -8.53
C PRO A 184 -13.26 -8.14 -7.69
N TRP A 185 -13.67 -6.87 -7.69
CA TRP A 185 -14.83 -6.41 -6.93
C TRP A 185 -15.97 -5.99 -7.84
N SER A 186 -17.07 -6.72 -7.77
CA SER A 186 -18.33 -6.32 -8.38
C SER A 186 -18.85 -5.04 -7.70
N LYS A 187 -18.66 -3.88 -8.34
CA LYS A 187 -19.17 -2.54 -7.98
C LYS A 187 -19.10 -2.20 -6.48
N PRO A 188 -17.99 -1.61 -6.00
CA PRO A 188 -17.95 -1.18 -4.61
C PRO A 188 -18.92 0.01 -4.42
N VAL A 189 -19.77 -0.08 -3.40
CA VAL A 189 -20.89 0.85 -3.12
C VAL A 189 -20.40 2.25 -2.66
N LEU A 190 -19.09 2.42 -2.48
CA LEU A 190 -18.47 3.60 -1.86
C LEU A 190 -17.31 4.18 -2.68
N VAL A 191 -17.26 3.91 -3.98
CA VAL A 191 -16.23 4.47 -4.88
C VAL A 191 -16.67 5.84 -5.37
N ASN A 192 -15.82 6.85 -5.24
CA ASN A 192 -16.12 8.16 -5.81
C ASN A 192 -15.87 8.18 -7.35
N ASP A 193 -16.32 9.23 -8.05
CA ASP A 193 -16.19 9.31 -9.51
C ASP A 193 -14.73 9.26 -9.98
N MET A 194 -13.79 9.81 -9.20
CA MET A 194 -12.37 9.82 -9.50
C MET A 194 -11.74 8.44 -9.32
N GLU A 195 -12.03 7.74 -8.22
CA GLU A 195 -11.61 6.36 -7.98
C GLU A 195 -12.19 5.41 -9.05
N THR A 196 -13.42 5.68 -9.52
CA THR A 196 -14.04 4.96 -10.65
C THR A 196 -13.28 5.24 -11.95
N LEU A 197 -12.96 6.50 -12.24
CA LEU A 197 -12.21 6.90 -13.43
C LEU A 197 -10.79 6.31 -13.44
N ILE A 198 -10.04 6.38 -12.33
CA ILE A 198 -8.70 5.79 -12.22
C ILE A 198 -8.77 4.26 -12.34
N ARG A 199 -9.83 3.62 -11.83
CA ARG A 199 -10.00 2.17 -11.96
C ARG A 199 -10.28 1.74 -13.39
N ASP A 200 -11.22 2.39 -14.05
CA ASP A 200 -11.76 1.94 -15.34
C ASP A 200 -10.93 2.49 -16.52
N HIS A 201 -10.43 3.73 -16.39
CA HIS A 201 -9.68 4.46 -17.42
C HIS A 201 -8.48 5.24 -16.84
N PRO A 202 -7.47 4.57 -16.25
CA PRO A 202 -6.28 5.23 -15.69
C PRO A 202 -5.49 6.05 -16.73
N GLU A 203 -5.62 5.77 -18.02
CA GLU A 203 -5.04 6.58 -19.11
C GLU A 203 -5.76 7.92 -19.35
N ALA A 204 -7.01 8.04 -18.90
CA ALA A 204 -7.83 9.24 -19.09
C ALA A 204 -7.70 10.26 -17.94
N VAL A 205 -6.93 9.91 -16.90
CA VAL A 205 -6.61 10.84 -15.80
C VAL A 205 -5.33 11.62 -16.06
N ASP A 206 -5.03 12.55 -15.16
CA ASP A 206 -3.80 13.33 -15.24
C ASP A 206 -2.55 12.42 -15.38
N PRO A 207 -1.59 12.76 -16.27
CA PRO A 207 -0.40 11.94 -16.51
C PRO A 207 0.40 11.59 -15.26
N SER A 208 0.41 12.45 -14.24
CA SER A 208 1.07 12.16 -12.97
C SER A 208 0.38 11.03 -12.21
N VAL A 209 -0.95 11.01 -12.19
CA VAL A 209 -1.77 9.96 -11.56
C VAL A 209 -1.60 8.64 -12.30
N TYR A 210 -1.55 8.67 -13.63
CA TYR A 210 -1.27 7.48 -14.43
C TYR A 210 0.14 6.93 -14.15
N THR A 211 1.13 7.81 -14.05
CA THR A 211 2.52 7.42 -13.72
C THR A 211 2.62 6.79 -12.34
N ASP A 212 1.92 7.33 -11.34
CA ASP A 212 1.86 6.75 -9.99
C ASP A 212 1.18 5.38 -9.98
N TYR A 213 0.10 5.21 -10.76
CA TYR A 213 -0.59 3.93 -10.93
C TYR A 213 0.34 2.86 -11.51
N VAL A 214 1.04 3.18 -12.61
CA VAL A 214 2.00 2.28 -13.25
C VAL A 214 3.16 1.98 -12.32
N SER A 215 3.72 2.99 -11.64
CA SER A 215 4.82 2.82 -10.69
C SER A 215 4.43 1.92 -9.51
N GLY A 216 3.19 2.04 -9.02
CA GLY A 216 2.64 1.17 -7.99
C GLY A 216 2.50 -0.29 -8.44
N ALA A 217 2.08 -0.53 -9.68
CA ALA A 217 2.02 -1.87 -10.27
C ALA A 217 3.43 -2.46 -10.44
N VAL A 218 4.36 -1.66 -10.98
CA VAL A 218 5.78 -2.03 -11.13
C VAL A 218 6.39 -2.42 -9.78
N GLY A 219 6.14 -1.65 -8.72
CA GLY A 219 6.63 -1.96 -7.38
C GLY A 219 6.15 -3.32 -6.85
N LEU A 220 4.88 -3.66 -7.05
CA LEU A 220 4.33 -4.96 -6.64
C LEU A 220 4.95 -6.13 -7.41
N ILE A 221 5.06 -6.01 -8.73
CA ILE A 221 5.63 -7.07 -9.57
C ILE A 221 7.12 -7.24 -9.29
N SER A 222 7.84 -6.14 -9.10
CA SER A 222 9.26 -6.14 -8.71
C SER A 222 9.47 -6.90 -7.40
N HIS A 223 8.62 -6.61 -6.38
CA HIS A 223 8.65 -7.32 -5.11
C HIS A 223 8.46 -8.82 -5.30
N MET A 224 7.49 -9.23 -6.11
CA MET A 224 7.25 -10.65 -6.36
C MET A 224 8.43 -11.33 -7.05
N LEU A 225 9.02 -10.70 -8.08
CA LEU A 225 10.16 -11.28 -8.81
C LEU A 225 11.35 -11.54 -7.88
N LEU A 226 11.64 -10.61 -6.97
CA LEU A 226 12.68 -10.77 -5.95
C LEU A 226 12.28 -11.83 -4.92
N ALA A 227 11.04 -11.80 -4.43
CA ALA A 227 10.57 -12.69 -3.38
C ALA A 227 10.48 -14.17 -3.80
N GLU A 228 10.28 -14.44 -5.09
CA GLU A 228 10.30 -15.78 -5.69
C GLU A 228 11.71 -16.20 -6.17
N ASN A 229 12.73 -15.36 -5.98
CA ASN A 229 14.11 -15.57 -6.45
C ASN A 229 14.18 -15.79 -7.98
N ILE A 230 13.31 -15.12 -8.75
CA ILE A 230 13.37 -15.10 -10.21
C ILE A 230 14.53 -14.20 -10.68
N ILE A 231 14.82 -13.15 -9.89
CA ILE A 231 15.97 -12.29 -10.02
C ILE A 231 16.65 -12.12 -8.66
N ASP A 232 17.98 -11.95 -8.69
CA ASP A 232 18.77 -11.72 -7.47
C ASP A 232 18.71 -10.26 -7.02
N GLU A 233 18.72 -9.33 -7.98
CA GLU A 233 18.71 -7.89 -7.73
C GLU A 233 17.87 -7.17 -8.80
N LEU A 234 17.23 -6.07 -8.40
CA LEU A 234 16.48 -5.20 -9.29
C LEU A 234 17.26 -3.91 -9.56
N PRO A 235 17.62 -3.60 -10.82
CA PRO A 235 18.19 -2.31 -11.16
C PRO A 235 17.23 -1.18 -10.78
N GLY A 236 17.70 -0.23 -9.97
CA GLY A 236 16.86 0.88 -9.50
C GLY A 236 15.90 0.51 -8.35
N SER A 237 16.22 -0.50 -7.53
CA SER A 237 15.46 -0.87 -6.33
C SER A 237 15.19 0.32 -5.40
N ASP A 238 16.09 1.31 -5.33
CA ASP A 238 15.92 2.51 -4.51
C ASP A 238 14.75 3.40 -4.96
N LEU A 239 14.20 3.16 -6.16
CA LEU A 239 13.08 3.89 -6.73
C LEU A 239 11.72 3.27 -6.38
N VAL A 240 11.70 2.08 -5.79
CA VAL A 240 10.47 1.37 -5.41
C VAL A 240 10.54 0.89 -3.97
N TYR A 241 9.45 1.06 -3.23
CA TYR A 241 9.36 0.48 -1.89
C TYR A 241 9.18 -1.04 -1.98
N LEU A 242 10.06 -1.77 -1.30
CA LEU A 242 10.01 -3.22 -1.18
C LEU A 242 9.88 -3.59 0.31
N PRO A 243 8.80 -4.28 0.73
CA PRO A 243 8.69 -4.82 2.07
C PRO A 243 9.92 -5.64 2.46
N SER A 244 10.31 -5.53 3.72
CA SER A 244 11.42 -6.31 4.30
C SER A 244 10.93 -7.64 4.89
N ARG A 245 11.67 -8.72 4.66
CA ARG A 245 11.46 -10.00 5.34
C ARG A 245 12.24 -10.04 6.66
N MET A 246 11.61 -10.54 7.72
CA MET A 246 12.28 -10.76 8.99
C MET A 246 13.25 -11.94 8.86
N LYS A 247 14.51 -11.74 9.28
CA LYS A 247 15.58 -12.75 9.24
C LYS A 247 15.61 -13.58 10.52
#